data_AF-A0A9D8GKU9-F1
#
_entry.id   AF-A0A9D8GKU9-F1
#
_cell.length_a   1.000
_cell.length_b   1.000
_cell.length_c   1.000
_cell.angle_alpha   90.00
_cell.angle_beta   90.00
_cell.angle_gamma   90.00
#
_symmetry.space_group_name_H-M   'P 1'
#
loop_
_entity.id
_entity.type
_entity.pdbx_description
1 polymer ?
#
loop_
_entity_poly.entity_id
_entity_poly.type
_entity_poly.pdbx_seq_one_letter_code
_entity_poly.pdbx_strand_id
1 'polypeptide(L)'
;MIRIGDRALAALRRSRGRAEVLAPLSRSTYFLAAGRLIWLGVPGQPLHPRAILSDALPAPESLAALAPWKPRQPRRTDGLREAAKRLRPRLATLGPPRGLGALLFGKRPAFPLHQAGAALRALPRSAPALLGLGPGLTPSGDDAVGGFLFARRLLGRKPPRRLLALARRRTTRISAVLLADHAMGRSFEPLHELALALAEGREDAALAAARRLVAIGHSSGWDMLTGFMRGVGAWGR
;
A
#
# COMPACT_ATOMS: atom_id res chain seq x y z
N MET A 1 -22.43 -1.15 -8.94
CA MET A 1 -22.40 -2.08 -7.78
C MET A 1 -21.37 -1.58 -6.78
N ILE A 2 -21.72 -1.45 -5.49
CA ILE A 2 -20.83 -0.96 -4.43
C ILE A 2 -19.75 -2.02 -4.15
N ARG A 3 -18.47 -1.62 -4.18
CA ARG A 3 -17.37 -2.47 -3.70
C ARG A 3 -16.81 -1.87 -2.42
N ILE A 4 -16.67 -2.67 -1.36
CA ILE A 4 -16.28 -2.17 -0.04
C ILE A 4 -15.24 -3.07 0.62
N GLY A 5 -14.21 -2.51 1.24
CA GLY A 5 -13.23 -3.25 2.02
C GLY A 5 -13.76 -3.73 3.38
N ASP A 6 -13.17 -4.81 3.92
CA ASP A 6 -13.58 -5.41 5.20
C ASP A 6 -13.57 -4.44 6.39
N ARG A 7 -12.56 -3.57 6.50
CA ARG A 7 -12.47 -2.57 7.57
C ARG A 7 -13.46 -1.44 7.38
N ALA A 8 -13.72 -1.02 6.15
CA ALA A 8 -14.72 -0.01 5.85
C ALA A 8 -16.11 -0.49 6.23
N LEU A 9 -16.50 -1.69 5.78
CA LEU A 9 -17.79 -2.28 6.11
C LEU A 9 -17.96 -2.49 7.62
N ALA A 10 -16.93 -3.01 8.29
CA ALA A 10 -16.99 -3.19 9.74
C ALA A 10 -17.10 -1.86 10.52
N ALA A 11 -16.46 -0.80 10.02
CA ALA A 11 -16.56 0.53 10.62
C ALA A 11 -17.96 1.13 10.45
N LEU A 12 -18.52 1.07 9.24
CA LEU A 12 -19.88 1.55 8.95
C LEU A 12 -20.96 0.76 9.71
N ARG A 13 -20.84 -0.57 9.79
CA ARG A 13 -21.77 -1.39 10.60
C ARG A 13 -21.72 -0.98 12.08
N ARG A 14 -20.53 -0.73 12.62
CA ARG A 14 -20.35 -0.30 14.02
C ARG A 14 -20.92 1.10 14.27
N SER A 15 -20.82 2.00 13.31
CA SER A 15 -21.35 3.36 13.43
C SER A 15 -22.82 3.50 13.02
N ARG A 16 -23.46 2.41 12.56
CA ARG A 16 -24.80 2.40 11.95
C ARG A 16 -24.89 3.34 10.75
N GLY A 17 -23.90 3.27 9.87
CA GLY A 17 -23.79 4.08 8.65
C GLY A 17 -23.28 5.52 8.87
N ARG A 18 -23.15 5.98 10.12
CA ARG A 18 -22.64 7.34 10.42
C ARG A 18 -21.14 7.45 10.16
N ALA A 19 -20.73 8.53 9.50
CA ALA A 19 -19.32 8.81 9.25
C ALA A 19 -19.08 10.32 9.20
N GLU A 20 -18.08 10.79 9.94
CA GLU A 20 -17.70 12.21 9.98
C GLU A 20 -16.67 12.49 8.89
N VAL A 21 -16.85 13.57 8.12
CA VAL A 21 -15.89 13.98 7.10
C VAL A 21 -14.62 14.45 7.78
N LEU A 22 -13.49 13.82 7.47
CA LEU A 22 -12.17 14.22 7.96
C LEU A 22 -11.50 15.20 6.99
N ALA A 23 -11.54 14.89 5.69
CA ALA A 23 -10.96 15.72 4.64
C ALA A 23 -11.58 15.33 3.28
N PRO A 24 -12.17 16.28 2.54
CA PRO A 24 -12.47 16.10 1.13
C PRO A 24 -11.20 16.35 0.29
N LEU A 25 -10.88 15.44 -0.63
CA LEU A 25 -9.81 15.63 -1.61
C LEU A 25 -10.35 15.34 -3.01
N SER A 26 -9.63 15.83 -4.01
CA SER A 26 -10.06 15.83 -5.42
C SER A 26 -10.50 14.47 -5.98
N ARG A 27 -10.06 13.34 -5.41
CA ARG A 27 -10.41 11.98 -5.90
C ARG A 27 -10.84 11.00 -4.81
N SER A 28 -10.94 11.43 -3.56
CA SER A 28 -11.43 10.61 -2.45
C SER A 28 -11.84 11.47 -1.28
N THR A 29 -12.90 11.08 -0.59
CA THR A 29 -13.32 11.73 0.67
C THR A 29 -13.00 10.81 1.83
N TYR A 30 -12.21 11.30 2.78
CA TYR A 30 -11.84 10.55 3.98
C TYR A 30 -12.84 10.79 5.08
N PHE A 31 -13.24 9.72 5.77
CA PHE A 31 -14.19 9.75 6.86
C PHE A 31 -13.66 9.04 8.11
N LEU A 32 -14.24 9.39 9.25
CA LEU A 32 -14.17 8.62 10.48
C LEU A 32 -15.52 7.96 10.76
N ALA A 33 -15.55 6.63 10.71
CA ALA A 33 -16.70 5.84 11.14
C ALA A 33 -16.31 5.02 12.38
N ALA A 34 -16.99 5.25 13.51
CA ALA A 34 -16.66 4.64 14.80
C ALA A 34 -15.15 4.74 15.14
N GLY A 35 -14.59 5.94 14.98
CA GLY A 35 -13.17 6.23 15.23
C GLY A 35 -12.18 5.63 14.22
N ARG A 36 -12.66 4.97 13.16
CA ARG A 36 -11.80 4.35 12.13
C ARG A 36 -11.80 5.17 10.85
N LEU A 37 -10.59 5.44 10.37
CA LEU A 37 -10.36 6.02 9.05
C LEU A 37 -10.84 5.06 7.95
N ILE A 38 -11.73 5.55 7.10
CA ILE A 38 -12.23 4.94 5.88
C ILE A 38 -12.25 6.01 4.78
N TRP A 39 -12.40 5.64 3.52
CA TRP A 39 -12.59 6.62 2.46
C TRP A 39 -13.55 6.14 1.38
N LEU A 40 -14.25 7.10 0.79
CA LEU A 40 -15.00 6.94 -0.44
C LEU A 40 -14.06 7.25 -1.61
N GLY A 41 -13.84 6.28 -2.48
CA GLY A 41 -13.08 6.41 -3.73
C GLY A 41 -13.99 6.20 -4.93
N VAL A 42 -13.52 6.58 -6.11
CA VAL A 42 -14.33 6.48 -7.34
C VAL A 42 -14.34 5.05 -7.88
N PRO A 43 -15.42 4.61 -8.55
CA PRO A 43 -15.45 3.34 -9.27
C PRO A 43 -14.26 3.18 -10.22
N GLY A 44 -13.69 1.98 -10.28
CA GLY A 44 -12.51 1.67 -11.10
C GLY A 44 -11.16 1.91 -10.43
N GLN A 45 -11.10 2.62 -9.29
CA GLN A 45 -9.87 2.67 -8.50
C GLN A 45 -9.57 1.34 -7.80
N PRO A 46 -8.29 1.06 -7.48
CA PRO A 46 -7.93 -0.09 -6.67
C PRO A 46 -8.61 -0.10 -5.29
N LEU A 47 -9.13 -1.26 -4.90
CA LEU A 47 -9.66 -1.44 -3.55
C LEU A 47 -8.56 -1.44 -2.49
N HIS A 48 -8.96 -1.10 -1.27
CA HIS A 48 -8.18 -1.25 -0.04
C HIS A 48 -9.15 -1.70 1.06
N PRO A 49 -8.71 -2.36 2.16
CA PRO A 49 -9.56 -2.73 3.29
C PRO A 49 -10.44 -1.60 3.85
N ARG A 50 -10.04 -0.35 3.64
CA ARG A 50 -10.71 0.86 4.12
C ARG A 50 -11.44 1.66 3.04
N ALA A 51 -11.36 1.22 1.78
CA ALA A 51 -11.98 1.89 0.66
C ALA A 51 -13.45 1.45 0.50
N ILE A 52 -14.26 2.39 0.06
CA ILE A 52 -15.61 2.20 -0.46
C ILE A 52 -15.59 2.77 -1.87
N LEU A 53 -15.83 1.95 -2.89
CA LEU A 53 -15.90 2.39 -4.27
C LEU A 53 -17.36 2.51 -4.67
N SER A 54 -17.84 3.75 -4.66
CA SER A 54 -19.21 4.14 -4.95
C SER A 54 -19.26 5.66 -5.07
N ASP A 55 -20.36 6.20 -5.61
CA ASP A 55 -20.58 7.63 -5.72
C ASP A 55 -20.97 8.27 -4.38
N ALA A 56 -21.50 7.47 -3.45
CA ALA A 56 -21.89 7.90 -2.10
C ALA A 56 -21.61 6.81 -1.06
N LEU A 57 -21.68 7.17 0.23
CA LEU A 57 -21.68 6.17 1.29
C LEU A 57 -22.93 5.29 1.18
N PRO A 58 -22.83 3.97 1.41
CA PRO A 58 -23.99 3.08 1.38
C PRO A 58 -24.98 3.44 2.51
N ALA A 59 -26.27 3.39 2.18
CA ALA A 59 -27.34 3.63 3.14
C ALA A 59 -27.30 2.59 4.28
N PRO A 60 -27.59 2.96 5.54
CA PRO A 60 -27.48 2.07 6.71
C PRO A 60 -28.19 0.71 6.53
N GLU A 61 -29.38 0.71 5.96
CA GLU A 61 -30.22 -0.46 5.67
C GLU A 61 -29.59 -1.43 4.67
N SER A 62 -28.76 -0.93 3.75
CA SER A 62 -28.07 -1.75 2.76
C SER A 62 -26.83 -2.47 3.31
N LEU A 63 -26.28 -2.02 4.45
CA LEU A 63 -25.00 -2.51 4.98
C LEU A 63 -25.01 -4.00 5.32
N ALA A 64 -26.17 -4.58 5.66
CA ALA A 64 -26.29 -6.00 5.97
C ALA A 64 -26.06 -6.89 4.74
N ALA A 65 -26.54 -6.45 3.58
CA ALA A 65 -26.45 -7.19 2.32
C ALA A 65 -25.07 -7.08 1.65
N LEU A 66 -24.23 -6.10 2.03
CA LEU A 66 -22.91 -5.91 1.43
C LEU A 66 -21.91 -6.99 1.85
N ALA A 67 -21.21 -7.55 0.86
CA ALA A 67 -20.08 -8.43 1.05
C ALA A 67 -18.76 -7.63 1.02
N PRO A 68 -17.87 -7.78 2.03
CA PRO A 68 -16.59 -7.10 2.02
C PRO A 68 -15.61 -7.78 1.06
N TRP A 69 -14.86 -6.98 0.32
CA TRP A 69 -13.67 -7.43 -0.38
C TRP A 69 -12.62 -7.90 0.62
N LYS A 70 -12.13 -9.13 0.38
CA LYS A 70 -11.05 -9.76 1.13
C LYS A 70 -9.99 -10.21 0.12
N PRO A 71 -8.77 -9.64 0.15
CA PRO A 71 -7.73 -10.05 -0.77
C PRO A 71 -7.29 -11.48 -0.48
N ARG A 72 -7.10 -12.29 -1.53
CA ARG A 72 -6.44 -13.60 -1.42
C ARG A 72 -4.99 -13.39 -0.98
N GLN A 73 -4.52 -14.26 -0.09
CA GLN A 73 -3.12 -14.31 0.33
C GLN A 73 -2.42 -15.50 -0.36
N PRO A 74 -1.12 -15.38 -0.70
CA PRO A 74 -0.33 -16.54 -1.10
C PRO A 74 -0.37 -17.63 -0.04
N ARG A 75 -0.60 -18.89 -0.44
CA ARG A 75 -0.53 -20.06 0.47
C ARG A 75 0.91 -20.43 0.83
N ARG A 76 1.83 -20.21 -0.11
CA ARG A 76 3.27 -20.41 0.03
C ARG A 76 3.97 -19.15 -0.47
N THR A 77 5.13 -18.86 0.09
CA THR A 77 5.99 -17.75 -0.34
C THR A 77 7.37 -18.23 -0.80
N ASP A 78 7.51 -19.54 -0.98
CA ASP A 78 8.70 -20.16 -1.56
C ASP A 78 8.89 -19.62 -2.98
N GLY A 79 10.12 -19.29 -3.35
CA GLY A 79 10.41 -18.72 -4.66
C GLY A 79 9.95 -17.27 -4.87
N LEU A 80 9.23 -16.62 -3.93
CA LEU A 80 8.78 -15.22 -4.08
C LEU A 80 9.94 -14.26 -4.40
N ARG A 81 11.09 -14.49 -3.77
CA ARG A 81 12.32 -13.73 -4.03
C ARG A 81 12.81 -13.91 -5.46
N GLU A 82 12.89 -15.14 -5.95
CA GLU A 82 13.41 -15.44 -7.29
C GLU A 82 12.44 -14.95 -8.37
N ALA A 83 11.13 -15.13 -8.18
CA ALA A 83 10.12 -14.54 -9.06
C ALA A 83 10.21 -13.00 -9.09
N ALA A 84 10.39 -12.35 -7.95
CA ALA A 84 10.58 -10.90 -7.90
C ALA A 84 11.87 -10.46 -8.61
N LYS A 85 12.97 -11.23 -8.50
CA LYS A 85 14.20 -10.95 -9.27
C LYS A 85 13.96 -11.04 -10.79
N ARG A 86 13.22 -12.05 -11.26
CA ARG A 86 12.85 -12.20 -12.68
C ARG A 86 11.93 -11.09 -13.19
N LEU A 87 11.00 -10.63 -12.36
CA LEU A 87 10.13 -9.49 -12.70
C LEU A 87 10.90 -8.17 -12.82
N ARG A 88 11.93 -7.96 -11.99
CA ARG A 88 12.64 -6.67 -11.86
C ARG A 88 13.06 -6.02 -13.20
N PRO A 89 13.77 -6.69 -14.13
CA PRO A 89 14.14 -6.07 -15.40
C PRO A 89 12.91 -5.63 -16.22
N ARG A 90 11.79 -6.37 -16.14
CA ARG A 90 10.55 -6.05 -16.86
C ARG A 90 9.83 -4.81 -16.31
N LEU A 91 10.15 -4.35 -15.10
CA LEU A 91 9.55 -3.14 -14.51
C LEU A 91 9.84 -1.87 -15.33
N ALA A 92 10.89 -1.87 -16.17
CA ALA A 92 11.17 -0.76 -17.08
C ALA A 92 10.03 -0.50 -18.08
N THR A 93 9.21 -1.52 -18.37
CA THR A 93 8.05 -1.43 -19.28
C THR A 93 6.83 -0.73 -18.66
N LEU A 94 6.88 -0.38 -17.36
CA LEU A 94 5.77 0.27 -16.66
C LEU A 94 5.72 1.79 -16.88
N GLY A 95 6.68 2.34 -17.61
CA GLY A 95 6.84 3.77 -17.82
C GLY A 95 7.90 4.40 -16.90
N PRO A 96 8.04 5.74 -16.92
CA PRO A 96 9.09 6.43 -16.17
C PRO A 96 8.88 6.26 -14.66
N PRO A 97 9.93 5.86 -13.90
CA PRO A 97 9.81 5.71 -12.46
C PRO A 97 9.59 7.06 -11.78
N ARG A 98 8.78 7.07 -10.73
CA ARG A 98 8.52 8.24 -9.89
C ARG A 98 8.95 7.97 -8.46
N GLY A 99 9.22 9.03 -7.70
CA GLY A 99 9.62 8.94 -6.29
C GLY A 99 10.87 8.07 -6.09
N LEU A 100 10.81 7.19 -5.10
CA LEU A 100 11.82 6.17 -4.79
C LEU A 100 11.87 5.05 -5.82
N GLY A 101 10.90 4.96 -6.74
CA GLY A 101 10.93 4.07 -7.91
C GLY A 101 12.21 4.17 -8.72
N ALA A 102 12.83 5.35 -8.77
CA ALA A 102 14.11 5.57 -9.45
C ALA A 102 15.21 4.60 -8.97
N LEU A 103 15.21 4.24 -7.69
CA LEU A 103 16.22 3.36 -7.08
C LEU A 103 16.15 1.92 -7.59
N LEU A 104 14.98 1.45 -8.07
CA LEU A 104 14.87 0.12 -8.68
C LEU A 104 15.74 -0.02 -9.93
N PHE A 105 15.99 1.11 -10.59
CA PHE A 105 16.73 1.23 -11.85
C PHE A 105 18.12 1.86 -11.66
N GLY A 106 18.64 1.90 -10.44
CA GLY A 106 19.95 2.49 -10.14
C GLY A 106 20.02 4.02 -10.32
N LYS A 107 18.86 4.69 -10.50
CA LYS A 107 18.79 6.14 -10.67
C LYS A 107 18.65 6.82 -9.31
N ARG A 108 19.13 8.06 -9.21
CA ARG A 108 18.93 8.92 -8.04
C ARG A 108 17.51 9.51 -8.06
N PRO A 109 16.72 9.38 -6.99
CA PRO A 109 15.46 10.10 -6.86
C PRO A 109 15.66 11.62 -6.89
N ALA A 110 14.66 12.36 -7.36
CA ALA A 110 14.65 13.82 -7.29
C ALA A 110 14.58 14.32 -5.83
N PHE A 111 14.89 15.60 -5.61
CA PHE A 111 14.62 16.27 -4.34
C PHE A 111 13.12 16.18 -3.97
N PRO A 112 12.73 15.95 -2.70
CA PRO A 112 13.57 15.83 -1.50
C PRO A 112 14.08 14.41 -1.20
N LEU A 113 13.86 13.44 -2.09
CA LEU A 113 14.13 12.02 -1.85
C LEU A 113 15.56 11.56 -2.19
N HIS A 114 16.38 12.47 -2.73
CA HIS A 114 17.72 12.21 -3.27
C HIS A 114 18.73 11.53 -2.32
N GLN A 115 18.49 11.56 -1.00
CA GLN A 115 19.33 10.89 0.03
C GLN A 115 18.70 9.63 0.63
N ALA A 116 17.47 9.29 0.24
CA ALA A 116 16.71 8.18 0.85
C ALA A 116 17.28 6.80 0.51
N GLY A 117 18.15 6.68 -0.50
CA GLY A 117 18.65 5.39 -1.00
C GLY A 117 19.39 4.56 0.05
N ALA A 118 20.25 5.18 0.86
CA ALA A 118 20.97 4.48 1.93
C ALA A 118 20.00 3.99 3.02
N ALA A 119 19.05 4.84 3.43
CA ALA A 119 18.02 4.47 4.38
C ALA A 119 17.15 3.32 3.82
N LEU A 120 16.69 3.36 2.58
CA LEU A 120 15.90 2.28 2.00
C LEU A 120 16.66 0.94 1.99
N ARG A 121 17.95 0.95 1.64
CA ARG A 121 18.81 -0.25 1.67
C ARG A 121 18.97 -0.80 3.09
N ALA A 122 19.05 0.05 4.11
CA ALA A 122 19.24 -0.34 5.51
C ALA A 122 17.95 -0.78 6.23
N LEU A 123 16.79 -0.85 5.55
CA LEU A 123 15.55 -1.33 6.16
C LEU A 123 15.70 -2.76 6.74
N PRO A 124 15.13 -3.03 7.93
CA PRO A 124 14.19 -2.19 8.67
C PRO A 124 14.81 -1.16 9.63
N ARG A 125 16.12 -1.17 9.86
CA ARG A 125 16.77 -0.39 10.94
C ARG A 125 16.62 1.12 10.76
N SER A 126 16.64 1.57 9.52
CA SER A 126 16.57 2.96 9.06
C SER A 126 15.15 3.49 8.83
N ALA A 127 14.11 2.69 9.09
CA ALA A 127 12.72 3.13 8.88
C ALA A 127 12.40 4.50 9.51
N PRO A 128 12.89 4.87 10.71
CA PRO A 128 12.69 6.21 11.28
C PRO A 128 13.09 7.38 10.38
N ALA A 129 14.12 7.22 9.53
CA ALA A 129 14.62 8.25 8.62
C ALA A 129 13.76 8.40 7.35
N LEU A 130 12.91 7.41 7.06
CA LEU A 130 11.98 7.44 5.92
C LEU A 130 10.58 7.90 6.32
N LEU A 131 10.22 7.78 7.60
CA LEU A 131 8.88 8.15 8.05
C LEU A 131 8.60 9.64 7.83
N GLY A 132 7.55 9.94 7.09
CA GLY A 132 7.16 11.31 6.72
C GLY A 132 8.01 11.95 5.61
N LEU A 133 8.93 11.20 4.98
CA LEU A 133 9.82 11.74 3.95
C LEU A 133 9.08 11.84 2.59
N GLY A 134 8.85 13.07 2.13
CA GLY A 134 8.18 13.38 0.87
C GLY A 134 6.87 14.14 1.09
N PRO A 135 6.31 14.78 0.04
CA PRO A 135 5.09 15.56 0.17
C PRO A 135 3.83 14.69 0.22
N GLY A 136 2.71 15.33 0.58
CA GLY A 136 1.38 14.75 0.47
C GLY A 136 0.92 13.92 1.68
N LEU A 137 -0.23 13.28 1.53
CA LEU A 137 -0.87 12.53 2.62
C LEU A 137 -0.24 11.15 2.84
N THR A 138 0.39 10.61 1.82
CA THR A 138 1.18 9.37 1.85
C THR A 138 2.58 9.70 1.33
N PRO A 139 3.47 10.23 2.20
CA PRO A 139 4.85 10.51 1.83
C PRO A 139 5.56 9.29 1.24
N SER A 140 6.40 9.50 0.22
CA SER A 140 7.13 8.44 -0.48
C SER A 140 7.89 7.49 0.44
N GLY A 141 8.53 8.02 1.49
CA GLY A 141 9.24 7.21 2.46
C GLY A 141 8.31 6.28 3.25
N ASP A 142 7.09 6.70 3.54
CA ASP A 142 6.10 5.85 4.19
C ASP A 142 5.56 4.78 3.26
N ASP A 143 5.27 5.12 2.00
CA ASP A 143 4.80 4.16 1.00
C ASP A 143 5.83 3.05 0.79
N ALA A 144 7.13 3.40 0.73
CA ALA A 144 8.21 2.44 0.66
C ALA A 144 8.36 1.60 1.94
N VAL A 145 8.23 2.21 3.13
CA VAL A 145 8.20 1.44 4.39
C VAL A 145 6.97 0.51 4.42
N GLY A 146 5.82 0.95 3.93
CA GLY A 146 4.58 0.19 3.83
C GLY A 146 4.72 -1.03 2.92
N GLY A 147 5.19 -0.84 1.69
CA GLY A 147 5.50 -1.94 0.77
C GLY A 147 6.49 -2.95 1.38
N PHE A 148 7.53 -2.47 2.06
CA PHE A 148 8.48 -3.31 2.77
C PHE A 148 7.80 -4.14 3.87
N LEU A 149 7.01 -3.49 4.75
CA LEU A 149 6.32 -4.16 5.85
C LEU A 149 5.34 -5.22 5.34
N PHE A 150 4.61 -4.93 4.27
CA PHE A 150 3.72 -5.87 3.62
C PHE A 150 4.47 -7.12 3.15
N ALA A 151 5.56 -6.95 2.40
CA ALA A 151 6.41 -8.05 1.95
C ALA A 151 7.01 -8.86 3.12
N ARG A 152 7.49 -8.19 4.18
CA ARG A 152 8.02 -8.88 5.37
C ARG A 152 6.93 -9.68 6.08
N ARG A 153 5.71 -9.16 6.17
CA ARG A 153 4.57 -9.84 6.79
C ARG A 153 4.16 -11.11 6.03
N LEU A 154 4.21 -11.07 4.69
CA LEU A 154 4.01 -12.26 3.85
C LEU A 154 5.05 -13.34 4.15
N LEU A 155 6.31 -12.95 4.32
CA LEU A 155 7.42 -13.84 4.69
C LEU A 155 7.44 -14.25 6.18
N GLY A 156 6.33 -14.08 6.90
CA GLY A 156 6.20 -14.46 8.32
C GLY A 156 6.97 -13.59 9.30
N ARG A 157 7.43 -12.40 8.89
CA ARG A 157 8.26 -11.51 9.73
C ARG A 157 7.42 -10.39 10.33
N LYS A 158 7.62 -10.13 11.62
CA LYS A 158 6.93 -9.06 12.37
C LYS A 158 7.61 -7.70 12.12
N PRO A 159 6.85 -6.59 12.14
CA PRO A 159 7.42 -5.24 12.11
C PRO A 159 8.28 -4.98 13.37
N PRO A 160 9.21 -4.02 13.35
CA PRO A 160 9.92 -3.57 14.56
C PRO A 160 8.94 -3.06 15.63
N ARG A 161 9.14 -3.47 16.89
CA ARG A 161 8.19 -3.30 18.02
C ARG A 161 7.69 -1.87 18.25
N ARG A 162 8.45 -0.84 17.85
CA ARG A 162 8.12 0.59 18.06
C ARG A 162 7.80 1.36 16.78
N LEU A 163 7.89 0.73 15.60
CA LEU A 163 7.80 1.45 14.34
C LEU A 163 6.44 2.12 14.15
N LEU A 164 5.34 1.41 14.43
CA LEU A 164 3.99 1.93 14.24
C LEU A 164 3.65 3.05 15.25
N ALA A 165 4.20 2.97 16.47
CA ALA A 165 4.07 4.03 17.46
C ALA A 165 4.83 5.30 17.03
N LEU A 166 6.00 5.12 16.42
CA LEU A 166 6.78 6.22 15.86
C LEU A 166 6.09 6.85 14.65
N ALA A 167 5.56 6.03 13.73
CA ALA A 167 4.83 6.50 12.55
C ALA A 167 3.69 7.47 12.91
N ARG A 168 2.94 7.17 13.98
CA ARG A 168 1.88 8.06 14.49
C ARG A 168 2.34 9.48 14.85
N ARG A 169 3.63 9.68 15.12
CA ARG A 169 4.22 10.98 15.50
C ARG A 169 5.05 11.62 14.39
N ARG A 170 5.35 10.88 13.32
CA ARG A 170 6.35 11.27 12.30
C ARG A 170 5.77 11.43 10.92
N THR A 171 4.52 11.01 10.70
CA THR A 171 3.83 11.20 9.44
C THR A 171 2.36 11.56 9.66
N THR A 172 1.63 11.77 8.58
CA THR A 172 0.21 12.06 8.57
C THR A 172 -0.61 10.95 9.21
N ARG A 173 -1.81 11.30 9.69
CA ARG A 173 -2.78 10.34 10.24
C ARG A 173 -3.15 9.25 9.23
N ILE A 174 -3.26 9.59 7.94
CA ILE A 174 -3.61 8.65 6.87
C ILE A 174 -2.48 7.65 6.68
N SER A 175 -1.26 8.13 6.48
CA SER A 175 -0.09 7.28 6.26
C SER A 175 0.21 6.36 7.45
N ALA A 176 0.13 6.86 8.69
CA ALA A 176 0.31 6.04 9.89
C ALA A 176 -0.69 4.88 9.98
N VAL A 177 -1.93 5.09 9.51
CA VAL A 177 -2.97 4.06 9.46
C VAL A 177 -2.68 3.03 8.36
N LEU A 178 -2.23 3.46 7.18
CA LEU A 178 -1.85 2.56 6.09
C LEU A 178 -0.62 1.72 6.46
N LEU A 179 0.40 2.31 7.10
CA LEU A 179 1.56 1.59 7.63
C LEU A 179 1.17 0.46 8.59
N ALA A 180 0.18 0.72 9.46
CA ALA A 180 -0.36 -0.32 10.35
C ALA A 180 -1.06 -1.44 9.56
N ASP A 181 -1.82 -1.10 8.53
CA ASP A 181 -2.44 -2.09 7.65
C ASP A 181 -1.39 -2.94 6.92
N HIS A 182 -0.36 -2.32 6.33
CA HIS A 182 0.75 -3.03 5.69
C HIS A 182 1.46 -3.99 6.66
N ALA A 183 1.73 -3.55 7.90
CA ALA A 183 2.30 -4.41 8.93
C ALA A 183 1.42 -5.63 9.30
N MET A 184 0.10 -5.52 9.06
CA MET A 184 -0.86 -6.61 9.21
C MET A 184 -1.07 -7.43 7.92
N GLY A 185 -0.31 -7.15 6.85
CA GLY A 185 -0.44 -7.85 5.57
C GLY A 185 -1.65 -7.38 4.78
N ARG A 186 -2.05 -6.12 4.97
CA ARG A 186 -3.18 -5.46 4.31
C ARG A 186 -2.68 -4.29 3.48
N SER A 187 -3.22 -4.13 2.29
CA SER A 187 -2.75 -3.18 1.29
C SER A 187 -3.80 -3.03 0.19
N PHE A 188 -3.49 -2.18 -0.80
CA PHE A 188 -4.24 -2.04 -2.03
C PHE A 188 -4.27 -3.35 -2.83
N GLU A 189 -5.40 -3.59 -3.49
CA GLU A 189 -5.68 -4.74 -4.35
C GLU A 189 -4.51 -5.14 -5.27
N PRO A 190 -3.92 -4.25 -6.09
CA PRO A 190 -2.84 -4.63 -7.00
C PRO A 190 -1.55 -5.06 -6.29
N LEU A 191 -1.31 -4.65 -5.04
CA LEU A 191 -0.15 -5.16 -4.29
C LEU A 191 -0.38 -6.61 -3.83
N HIS A 192 -1.61 -6.98 -3.49
CA HIS A 192 -1.96 -8.38 -3.20
C HIS A 192 -1.92 -9.24 -4.46
N GLU A 193 -2.45 -8.73 -5.58
CA GLU A 193 -2.40 -9.43 -6.87
C GLU A 193 -0.96 -9.65 -7.33
N LEU A 194 -0.09 -8.65 -7.17
CA LEU A 194 1.34 -8.76 -7.44
C LEU A 194 1.98 -9.87 -6.59
N ALA A 195 1.76 -9.84 -5.28
CA ALA A 195 2.33 -10.85 -4.38
C ALA A 195 1.83 -12.27 -4.69
N LEU A 196 0.54 -12.41 -5.00
CA LEU A 196 -0.05 -13.69 -5.38
C LEU A 196 0.51 -14.21 -6.71
N ALA A 197 0.57 -13.37 -7.73
CA ALA A 197 1.10 -13.75 -9.04
C ALA A 197 2.58 -14.14 -8.96
N LEU A 198 3.40 -13.42 -8.18
CA LEU A 198 4.79 -13.78 -7.95
C LEU A 198 4.94 -15.12 -7.21
N ALA A 199 4.12 -15.36 -6.18
CA ALA A 199 4.15 -16.61 -5.43
C ALA A 199 3.70 -17.82 -6.27
N GLU A 200 2.84 -17.59 -7.27
CA GLU A 200 2.36 -18.62 -8.21
C GLU A 200 3.23 -18.70 -9.48
N GLY A 201 4.32 -17.92 -9.57
CA GLY A 201 5.21 -17.92 -10.74
C GLY A 201 4.58 -17.33 -12.03
N ARG A 202 3.47 -16.60 -11.93
CA ARG A 202 2.74 -16.03 -13.07
C ARG A 202 3.27 -14.63 -13.43
N GLU A 203 4.38 -14.59 -14.16
CA GLU A 203 5.13 -13.35 -14.40
C GLU A 203 4.34 -12.24 -15.12
N ASP A 204 3.55 -12.57 -16.15
CA ASP A 204 2.77 -11.56 -16.89
C ASP A 204 1.65 -10.96 -16.03
N ALA A 205 1.01 -11.79 -15.20
CA ALA A 205 0.03 -11.31 -14.24
C ALA A 205 0.69 -10.44 -13.15
N ALA A 206 1.90 -10.78 -12.72
CA ALA A 206 2.67 -9.96 -11.79
C ALA A 206 3.01 -8.60 -12.41
N LEU A 207 3.42 -8.56 -13.68
CA LEU A 207 3.68 -7.31 -14.41
C LEU A 207 2.41 -6.47 -14.58
N ALA A 208 1.28 -7.09 -14.91
CA ALA A 208 -0.01 -6.41 -15.02
C ALA A 208 -0.46 -5.81 -13.66
N ALA A 209 -0.32 -6.56 -12.58
CA ALA A 209 -0.61 -6.08 -11.23
C ALA A 209 0.34 -4.93 -10.82
N ALA A 210 1.63 -5.03 -11.16
CA ALA A 210 2.59 -3.94 -10.93
C ALA A 210 2.22 -2.68 -11.72
N ARG A 211 1.74 -2.81 -12.97
CA ARG A 211 1.23 -1.68 -13.78
C ARG A 211 0.06 -0.97 -13.10
N ARG A 212 -0.91 -1.74 -12.58
CA ARG A 212 -2.03 -1.19 -11.80
C ARG A 212 -1.56 -0.56 -10.49
N LEU A 213 -0.55 -1.14 -9.84
CA LEU A 213 0.01 -0.63 -8.58
C LEU A 213 0.66 0.74 -8.80
N VAL A 214 1.53 0.89 -9.81
CA VAL A 214 2.24 2.15 -10.05
C VAL A 214 1.35 3.30 -10.54
N ALA A 215 0.10 2.98 -10.94
CA ALA A 215 -0.93 3.97 -11.25
C ALA A 215 -1.61 4.57 -10.01
N ILE A 216 -1.32 4.06 -8.80
CA ILE A 216 -1.84 4.61 -7.54
C ILE A 216 -1.07 5.87 -7.16
N GLY A 217 -1.80 6.99 -7.06
CA GLY A 217 -1.25 8.27 -6.63
C GLY A 217 -0.20 8.84 -7.59
N HIS A 218 0.45 9.93 -7.18
CA HIS A 218 1.50 10.54 -8.01
C HIS A 218 2.75 9.65 -8.08
N SER A 219 3.26 9.21 -6.92
CA SER A 219 4.39 8.28 -6.80
C SER A 219 4.15 7.10 -5.85
N SER A 220 3.07 7.11 -5.06
CA SER A 220 2.80 6.11 -4.02
C SER A 220 2.86 4.67 -4.51
N GLY A 221 2.31 4.40 -5.70
CA GLY A 221 2.39 3.10 -6.35
C GLY A 221 3.83 2.63 -6.59
N TRP A 222 4.68 3.51 -7.14
CA TRP A 222 6.10 3.25 -7.36
C TRP A 222 6.86 3.07 -6.04
N ASP A 223 6.55 3.89 -5.03
CA ASP A 223 7.19 3.87 -3.73
C ASP A 223 6.85 2.56 -2.98
N MET A 224 5.59 2.14 -2.99
CA MET A 224 5.14 0.84 -2.46
C MET A 224 5.81 -0.33 -3.19
N LEU A 225 5.87 -0.32 -4.52
CA LEU A 225 6.56 -1.36 -5.30
C LEU A 225 8.03 -1.44 -4.91
N THR A 226 8.69 -0.29 -4.76
CA THR A 226 10.09 -0.19 -4.34
C THR A 226 10.31 -0.83 -2.97
N GLY A 227 9.47 -0.48 -2.00
CA GLY A 227 9.45 -1.08 -0.67
C GLY A 227 9.24 -2.59 -0.70
N PHE A 228 8.27 -3.05 -1.49
CA PHE A 228 7.95 -4.46 -1.65
C PHE A 228 9.13 -5.26 -2.18
N MET A 229 9.76 -4.79 -3.26
CA MET A 229 10.96 -5.43 -3.85
C MET A 229 12.12 -5.51 -2.84
N ARG A 230 12.30 -4.46 -2.03
CA ARG A 230 13.27 -4.46 -0.93
C ARG A 230 12.92 -5.47 0.16
N GLY A 231 11.65 -5.61 0.52
CA GLY A 231 11.16 -6.48 1.59
C GLY A 231 11.21 -7.97 1.25
N VAL A 232 10.90 -8.34 0.00
CA VAL A 232 11.09 -9.72 -0.51
C VAL A 232 12.57 -10.05 -0.73
N GLY A 233 13.42 -9.02 -0.82
CA GLY A 233 14.86 -9.15 -0.98
C GLY A 233 15.30 -9.40 -2.42
N ALA A 234 14.54 -8.87 -3.39
CA ALA A 234 14.91 -8.78 -4.80
C ALA A 234 15.69 -7.47 -5.11
N TRP A 235 16.23 -6.84 -4.07
CA TRP A 235 17.14 -5.70 -4.19
C TRP A 235 18.54 -6.22 -4.54
N GLY A 236 19.17 -5.61 -5.53
CA GLY A 236 20.53 -5.97 -5.94
C GLY A 236 21.54 -5.64 -4.84
N ARG A 237 22.73 -6.23 -4.91
CA ARG A 237 23.89 -5.65 -4.22
C ARG A 237 24.18 -4.28 -4.82
#